data_AF-A0A972GNQ1-F1
#
_entry.id   AF-A0A972GNQ1-F1
#
_cell.length_a   1.000
_cell.length_b   1.000
_cell.length_c   1.000
_cell.angle_alpha   90.00
_cell.angle_beta   90.00
_cell.angle_gamma   90.00
#
_symmetry.space_group_name_H-M   'P 1'
#
loop_
_entity.id
_entity.type
_entity.pdbx_description
1 polymer ?
#
loop_
_entity_poly.entity_id
_entity_poly.type
_entity_poly.pdbx_seq_one_letter_code
_entity_poly.pdbx_strand_id
1 'polypeptide(L)'
;MTVPANPQRVVVLSEQDLDAALALDASVVGTVNGRGQPPPPLYLGDRVEGITSVGSFTEPSLETVAELDPDLILIGGIFPAIEELLPQLAALAPPSLPMHWRMTGKQPSVAPPRH
;
A
#
# COMPACT_ATOMS: atom_id res chain seq x y z
N MET A 1 15.98 1.92 5.53
CA MET A 1 14.60 2.15 5.99
C MET A 1 14.09 0.87 6.65
N THR A 2 13.39 0.98 7.77
CA THR A 2 12.96 -0.17 8.59
C THR A 2 11.45 -0.25 8.57
N VAL A 3 10.88 -1.45 8.45
CA VAL A 3 9.43 -1.69 8.55
C VAL A 3 9.01 -1.59 10.03
N PRO A 4 7.96 -0.84 10.40
CA PRO A 4 7.52 -0.74 11.79
C PRO A 4 7.04 -2.10 12.31
N ALA A 5 7.29 -2.35 13.60
CA ALA A 5 6.89 -3.61 14.24
C ALA A 5 5.37 -3.69 14.48
N ASN A 6 4.69 -2.55 14.57
CA ASN A 6 3.25 -2.47 14.83
C ASN A 6 2.64 -1.27 14.10
N PRO A 7 2.42 -1.35 12.78
CA PRO A 7 1.83 -0.26 12.00
C PRO A 7 0.39 0.04 12.46
N GLN A 8 0.02 1.32 12.48
CA GLN A 8 -1.29 1.82 12.91
C GLN A 8 -2.09 2.43 11.75
N ARG A 9 -1.44 2.73 10.61
CA ARG A 9 -2.05 3.37 9.44
C ARG A 9 -1.52 2.70 8.18
N VAL A 10 -2.15 1.60 7.81
CA VAL A 10 -1.70 0.76 6.70
C VAL A 10 -2.45 1.14 5.42
N VAL A 11 -1.71 1.43 4.36
CA VAL A 11 -2.24 1.49 2.99
C VAL A 11 -1.90 0.18 2.26
N VAL A 12 -2.90 -0.45 1.65
CA VAL A 12 -2.75 -1.75 0.99
C VAL A 12 -3.05 -1.66 -0.49
N LEU A 13 -2.03 -1.84 -1.32
CA LEU A 13 -2.10 -1.63 -2.77
C LEU A 13 -2.42 -2.91 -3.55
N SER A 14 -3.17 -3.85 -2.96
CA SER A 14 -3.56 -5.13 -3.60
C SER A 14 -4.78 -5.70 -2.89
N GLU A 15 -5.73 -6.26 -3.66
CA GLU A 15 -6.92 -6.91 -3.08
C GLU A 15 -6.54 -8.14 -2.24
N GLN A 16 -5.55 -8.93 -2.69
CA GLN A 16 -5.13 -10.16 -2.00
C GLN A 16 -4.49 -9.86 -0.64
N ASP A 17 -3.72 -8.77 -0.56
CA ASP A 17 -3.12 -8.36 0.70
C ASP A 17 -4.13 -7.63 1.58
N LEU A 18 -5.14 -6.97 1.00
CA LEU A 18 -6.24 -6.38 1.76
C LEU A 18 -7.01 -7.47 2.50
N ASP A 19 -7.33 -8.59 1.83
CA ASP A 19 -7.97 -9.75 2.44
C ASP A 19 -7.19 -10.25 3.65
N ALA A 20 -5.88 -10.47 3.46
CA ALA A 20 -4.99 -10.95 4.51
C ALA A 20 -4.84 -9.95 5.65
N ALA A 21 -4.66 -8.66 5.34
CA ALA A 21 -4.49 -7.60 6.33
C ALA A 21 -5.73 -7.45 7.21
N LEU A 22 -6.92 -7.41 6.60
CA LEU A 22 -8.17 -7.35 7.36
C LEU A 22 -8.40 -8.63 8.16
N ALA A 23 -7.99 -9.81 7.66
CA ALA A 23 -8.14 -11.07 8.39
C ALA A 23 -7.25 -11.14 9.64
N LEU A 24 -6.22 -10.30 9.70
CA LEU A 24 -5.32 -10.13 10.83
C LEU A 24 -5.65 -8.89 11.66
N ASP A 25 -6.82 -8.27 11.44
CA ASP A 25 -7.28 -7.05 12.12
C ASP A 25 -6.30 -5.87 12.01
N ALA A 26 -5.57 -5.78 10.90
CA ALA A 26 -4.67 -4.66 10.64
C ALA A 26 -5.45 -3.35 10.49
N SER A 27 -4.86 -2.24 10.96
CA SER A 27 -5.43 -0.89 10.87
C SER A 27 -5.30 -0.31 9.46
N VAL A 28 -6.09 -0.83 8.53
CA VAL A 28 -6.10 -0.38 7.13
C VAL A 28 -6.87 0.92 7.01
N VAL A 29 -6.21 1.96 6.50
CA VAL A 29 -6.80 3.30 6.27
C VAL A 29 -7.04 3.60 4.80
N GLY A 30 -6.39 2.86 3.90
CA GLY A 30 -6.62 3.01 2.47
C GLY A 30 -6.29 1.76 1.66
N THR A 31 -6.99 1.61 0.54
CA THR A 31 -6.77 0.50 -0.38
C THR A 31 -7.11 0.86 -1.82
N VAL A 32 -6.72 0.02 -2.77
CA VAL A 32 -7.06 0.20 -4.19
C VAL A 32 -8.55 -0.07 -4.44
N ASN A 33 -9.07 0.55 -5.50
CA ASN A 33 -10.37 0.27 -6.07
C ASN A 33 -10.59 -1.25 -6.24
N GLY A 34 -11.80 -1.72 -5.96
CA GLY A 34 -12.23 -3.04 -6.37
C GLY A 34 -12.31 -3.16 -7.90
N ARG A 35 -12.23 -4.39 -8.42
CA ARG A 35 -12.29 -4.67 -9.87
C ARG A 35 -13.41 -3.90 -10.59
N GLY A 36 -13.02 -2.91 -11.39
CA GLY A 36 -13.90 -2.16 -12.27
C GLY A 36 -14.84 -1.18 -11.59
N GLN A 37 -14.67 -0.88 -10.30
CA GLN A 37 -15.52 0.06 -9.58
C GLN A 37 -14.71 1.02 -8.67
N PRO A 38 -15.17 2.27 -8.46
CA PRO A 38 -14.50 3.21 -7.56
C PRO A 38 -14.37 2.80 -6.08
N PRO A 39 -15.34 2.10 -5.44
CA PRO A 39 -15.19 1.72 -4.04
C PRO A 39 -14.16 0.59 -3.86
N PRO A 40 -13.69 0.36 -2.61
CA PRO A 40 -12.96 -0.84 -2.23
C PRO A 40 -13.72 -2.14 -2.61
N PRO A 41 -13.04 -3.31 -2.61
CA PRO A 41 -13.62 -4.56 -3.09
C PRO A 41 -14.93 -4.94 -2.37
N LEU A 42 -16.04 -4.95 -3.11
CA LEU A 42 -17.38 -5.13 -2.55
C LEU A 42 -17.61 -6.47 -1.82
N TYR A 43 -16.85 -7.51 -2.18
CA TYR A 43 -16.98 -8.82 -1.53
C TYR A 43 -16.55 -8.80 -0.06
N LEU A 44 -15.85 -7.75 0.37
CA LEU A 44 -15.45 -7.56 1.76
C LEU A 44 -16.55 -6.93 2.62
N GLY A 45 -17.63 -6.42 2.01
CA GLY A 45 -18.79 -5.87 2.72
C GLY A 45 -18.39 -4.80 3.74
N ASP A 46 -18.91 -4.93 4.96
CA ASP A 46 -18.70 -3.96 6.04
C ASP A 46 -17.22 -3.87 6.50
N ARG A 47 -16.37 -4.84 6.16
CA ARG A 47 -14.95 -4.83 6.56
C ARG A 47 -14.13 -3.74 5.88
N VAL A 48 -14.64 -3.17 4.79
CA VAL A 48 -14.03 -2.03 4.10
C VAL A 48 -14.74 -0.71 4.40
N GLU A 49 -15.69 -0.71 5.34
CA GLU A 49 -16.31 0.53 5.79
C GLU A 49 -15.27 1.46 6.43
N GLY A 50 -15.25 2.72 6.01
CA GLY A 50 -14.26 3.70 6.47
C GLY A 50 -12.88 3.59 5.85
N ILE A 51 -12.62 2.59 4.98
CA ILE A 51 -11.36 2.49 4.22
C ILE A 51 -11.45 3.37 2.98
N THR A 52 -10.51 4.31 2.83
CA THR A 52 -10.47 5.21 1.69
C THR A 52 -9.94 4.50 0.45
N SER A 53 -10.61 4.68 -0.69
CA SER A 53 -10.04 4.23 -1.95
C SER A 53 -8.93 5.17 -2.42
N VAL A 54 -7.74 4.62 -2.70
CA VAL A 54 -6.57 5.37 -3.18
C VAL A 54 -6.38 5.23 -4.69
N GLY A 55 -7.43 4.94 -5.45
CA GLY A 55 -7.37 4.81 -6.91
C GLY A 55 -7.13 3.37 -7.38
N SER A 56 -6.77 3.20 -8.64
CA SER A 56 -6.69 1.85 -9.23
C SER A 56 -5.41 1.13 -8.82
N PHE A 57 -5.40 -0.20 -8.95
CA PHE A 57 -4.22 -1.02 -8.70
C PHE A 57 -3.00 -0.59 -9.54
N THR A 58 -3.23 -0.16 -10.78
CA THR A 58 -2.15 0.28 -11.69
C THR A 58 -1.80 1.75 -11.54
N GLU A 59 -2.70 2.55 -10.99
CA GLU A 59 -2.57 4.01 -10.86
C GLU A 59 -3.10 4.45 -9.48
N PRO A 60 -2.36 4.16 -8.39
CA PRO A 60 -2.71 4.68 -7.08
C PRO A 60 -2.44 6.20 -7.01
N SER A 61 -3.35 6.92 -6.36
CA SER A 61 -3.27 8.34 -6.08
C SER A 61 -2.29 8.61 -4.93
N LEU A 62 -1.11 9.12 -5.26
CA LEU A 62 -0.10 9.51 -4.27
C LEU A 62 -0.59 10.63 -3.34
N GLU A 63 -1.42 11.55 -3.85
CA GLU A 63 -2.04 12.61 -3.06
C GLU A 63 -2.94 12.02 -1.98
N THR A 64 -3.84 11.11 -2.36
CA THR A 64 -4.74 10.44 -1.41
C THR A 64 -3.96 9.57 -0.43
N VAL A 65 -2.90 8.89 -0.87
CA VAL A 65 -2.01 8.15 0.05
C VAL A 65 -1.34 9.10 1.04
N ALA A 66 -0.90 10.29 0.62
CA ALA A 66 -0.27 11.27 1.50
C ALA A 66 -1.25 11.85 2.53
N GLU A 67 -2.49 12.14 2.13
CA GLU A 67 -3.56 12.61 3.03
C GLU A 67 -3.90 11.60 4.13
N LEU A 68 -3.74 10.31 3.83
CA LEU A 68 -3.96 9.23 4.79
C LEU A 68 -2.81 9.08 5.79
N ASP A 69 -1.69 9.79 5.65
CA ASP A 69 -0.54 9.75 6.57
C ASP A 69 -0.19 8.32 7.03
N PRO A 70 0.11 7.39 6.10
CA PRO A 70 0.37 6.00 6.45
C PRO A 70 1.71 5.84 7.16
N ASP A 71 1.81 4.79 7.98
CA ASP A 71 3.08 4.35 8.56
C ASP A 71 3.60 3.04 7.94
N LEU A 72 2.82 2.43 7.05
CA LEU A 72 3.21 1.27 6.25
C LEU A 72 2.43 1.24 4.94
N ILE A 73 3.12 0.95 3.83
CA ILE A 73 2.49 0.66 2.54
C ILE A 73 2.75 -0.82 2.18
N LEU A 74 1.71 -1.63 2.10
CA LEU A 74 1.78 -3.01 1.64
C LEU A 74 1.65 -3.07 0.11
N ILE A 75 2.69 -3.56 -0.56
CA ILE A 75 2.73 -3.69 -2.01
C ILE A 75 2.72 -5.17 -2.38
N GLY A 76 1.59 -5.65 -2.93
CA GLY A 76 1.40 -7.06 -3.29
C GLY A 76 2.11 -7.52 -4.55
N GLY A 77 2.38 -6.58 -5.46
CA GLY A 77 3.01 -6.88 -6.74
C GLY A 77 3.82 -5.69 -7.23
N ILE A 78 5.00 -6.00 -7.78
CA ILE A 78 5.84 -5.01 -8.46
C ILE A 78 5.79 -5.28 -9.96
N PHE A 79 5.30 -4.29 -10.69
CA PHE A 79 5.19 -4.22 -12.14
C PHE A 79 5.55 -2.79 -12.57
N PRO A 80 5.79 -2.49 -13.86
CA PRO A 80 6.44 -1.24 -14.27
C PRO A 80 5.85 0.04 -13.65
N ALA A 81 4.53 0.21 -13.64
CA ALA A 81 3.89 1.37 -13.02
C ALA A 81 4.17 1.50 -11.52
N ILE A 82 4.06 0.42 -10.73
CA ILE A 82 4.41 0.45 -9.30
C ILE A 82 5.93 0.61 -9.10
N GLU A 83 6.76 0.06 -9.99
CA GLU A 83 8.22 0.23 -9.94
C GLU A 83 8.62 1.71 -10.13
N GLU A 84 7.92 2.44 -10.98
CA GLU A 84 8.12 3.89 -11.18
C GLU A 84 7.64 4.74 -9.99
N LEU A 85 6.58 4.31 -9.30
CA LEU A 85 6.02 5.00 -8.14
C LEU A 85 6.74 4.69 -6.82
N LEU A 86 7.51 3.59 -6.75
CA LEU A 86 8.23 3.13 -5.57
C LEU A 86 8.99 4.23 -4.80
N PRO A 87 9.79 5.11 -5.45
CA PRO A 87 10.50 6.17 -4.74
C PRO A 87 9.56 7.18 -4.06
N GLN A 88 8.41 7.45 -4.68
CA GLN A 88 7.42 8.40 -4.20
C GLN A 88 6.62 7.78 -3.04
N LEU A 89 6.20 6.52 -3.19
CA LEU A 89 5.56 5.74 -2.12
C LEU A 89 6.48 5.61 -0.89
N ALA A 90 7.77 5.32 -1.11
CA ALA A 90 8.76 5.19 -0.05
C ALA A 90 9.06 6.50 0.68
N ALA A 91 8.80 7.65 0.05
CA ALA A 91 8.89 8.95 0.70
C ALA A 91 7.69 9.24 1.62
N LEU A 92 6.54 8.59 1.39
CA LEU A 92 5.34 8.72 2.22
C LEU A 92 5.40 7.78 3.43
N ALA A 93 5.75 6.52 3.23
CA ALA A 93 5.90 5.53 4.30
C ALA A 93 6.75 4.34 3.86
N PRO A 94 7.25 3.51 4.80
CA PRO A 94 7.98 2.31 4.43
C PRO A 94 7.19 1.33 3.55
N PRO A 95 7.63 1.00 2.32
CA PRO A 95 7.04 -0.11 1.57
C PRO A 95 7.44 -1.48 2.12
N SER A 96 6.45 -2.35 2.28
CA SER A 96 6.64 -3.80 2.33
C SER A 96 6.55 -4.36 0.91
N LEU A 97 7.63 -4.98 0.45
CA LEU A 97 7.73 -5.52 -0.90
C LEU A 97 7.60 -7.05 -0.90
N PRO A 98 7.09 -7.65 -2.00
CA PRO A 98 7.02 -9.10 -2.12
C PRO A 98 8.41 -9.73 -1.98
N MET A 99 8.49 -10.89 -1.32
CA MET A 99 9.77 -11.53 -1.03
C MET A 99 10.60 -11.83 -2.27
N HIS A 100 9.96 -12.27 -3.36
CA HIS A 100 10.64 -12.53 -4.63
C HIS A 100 11.31 -11.27 -5.19
N TRP A 101 10.72 -10.08 -4.97
CA TRP A 101 11.31 -8.81 -5.38
C TRP A 101 12.55 -8.48 -4.55
N ARG A 102 12.46 -8.65 -3.23
CA ARG A 102 13.58 -8.41 -2.30
C ARG A 102 14.81 -9.26 -2.65
N MET A 103 14.61 -10.43 -3.25
CA MET A 103 15.68 -11.34 -3.69
C MET A 103 16.34 -10.92 -5.01
N THR A 104 15.73 -10.04 -5.82
CA THR A 104 16.32 -9.57 -7.09
C THR A 104 17.49 -8.61 -6.90
N GLY A 105 17.74 -8.12 -5.68
CA GLY A 105 18.79 -7.13 -5.39
C GLY A 105 18.46 -5.71 -5.87
N LYS A 106 17.32 -5.50 -6.54
CA LYS A 106 16.80 -4.17 -6.89
C LYS A 106 16.24 -3.47 -5.66
N GLN A 107 17.10 -2.81 -4.88
CA GLN A 107 16.63 -1.91 -3.83
C GLN A 107 16.28 -0.54 -4.43
N PRO A 108 15.12 0.05 -4.08
CA PRO A 108 14.85 1.42 -4.46
C PRO A 108 15.90 2.34 -3.82
N SER A 109 16.45 3.26 -4.61
CA SER A 109 17.32 4.33 -4.10
C SER A 109 16.45 5.33 -3.34
N VAL A 110 16.22 5.06 -2.06
CA VAL A 110 15.46 5.95 -1.18
C VAL A 110 16.48 6.72 -0.33
N ALA A 111 16.61 8.02 -0.60
CA ALA A 111 17.42 8.90 0.24
C ALA A 111 16.87 8.87 1.68
N PRO A 112 17.72 8.84 2.71
CA PRO A 112 17.24 8.83 4.10
C PRO A 112 16.42 10.10 4.38
N PRO A 113 15.43 10.02 5.30
CA PRO A 113 14.67 11.20 5.72
C PRO A 113 15.66 12.24 6.26
N ARG A 114 15.53 13.50 5.82
CA ARG A 114 16.32 14.59 6.39
C ARG A 114 15.79 14.84 7.80
N HIS A 115 16.71 14.79 8.77
CA HIS A 115 16.48 15.10 10.19
C HIS A 115 15.91 16.51 10.40
#